data_AF-A0A927YGD9-F1
#
_entry.id   AF-A0A927YGD9-F1
#
_cell.length_a   1.000
_cell.length_b   1.000
_cell.length_c   1.000
_cell.angle_alpha   90.00
_cell.angle_beta   90.00
_cell.angle_gamma   90.00
#
_symmetry.space_group_name_H-M   'P 1'
#
loop_
_entity.id
_entity.type
_entity.pdbx_description
1 polymer ?
#
loop_
_entity_poly.entity_id
_entity_poly.type
_entity_poly.pdbx_seq_one_letter_code
_entity_poly.pdbx_strand_id
1 'polypeptide(L)'
;MISLFRPGRNKQLNEKIQRIEMNCANNYKDAAQMNLREYEEMLTELKACGKVKGKAAAYYEERLADFKCKMDKYTHKDQKPKW
;
A
#
# COMPACT_ATOMS: atom_id res chain seq x y z
N MET A 1 7.39 0.16 -25.94
CA MET A 1 7.49 1.38 -25.12
C MET A 1 7.17 1.02 -23.67
N ILE A 2 8.17 0.77 -22.84
CA ILE A 2 7.97 0.51 -21.40
C ILE A 2 8.66 1.66 -20.67
N SER A 3 7.82 2.53 -20.10
CA SER A 3 8.20 3.84 -19.58
C SER A 3 9.24 3.77 -18.46
N LEU A 4 10.27 4.61 -18.57
CA LEU A 4 11.35 4.80 -17.60
C LEU A 4 10.81 5.18 -16.22
N PHE A 5 10.78 4.24 -15.28
CA PHE A 5 10.58 4.54 -13.87
C PHE A 5 11.94 4.88 -13.24
N ARG A 6 12.16 6.17 -13.00
CA ARG A 6 13.37 6.73 -12.38
C ARG A 6 13.53 6.12 -10.96
N PRO A 7 14.56 5.29 -10.68
CA PRO A 7 14.70 4.63 -9.39
C PRO A 7 15.41 5.60 -8.43
N GLY A 8 14.76 5.97 -7.34
CA GLY A 8 15.45 6.73 -6.29
C GLY A 8 14.61 7.07 -5.09
N ARG A 9 13.32 7.41 -5.27
CA ARG A 9 12.43 7.83 -4.15
C ARG A 9 11.11 7.09 -4.12
N ASN A 10 10.60 6.73 -5.30
CA ASN A 10 9.56 5.71 -5.50
C ASN A 10 9.93 4.34 -4.92
N LYS A 11 11.22 4.10 -4.66
CA LYS A 11 11.71 2.84 -4.09
C LYS A 11 11.17 2.59 -2.68
N GLN A 12 11.07 3.62 -1.84
CA GLN A 12 10.52 3.47 -0.47
C GLN A 12 9.02 3.17 -0.50
N LEU A 13 8.25 3.90 -1.32
CA LEU A 13 6.84 3.62 -1.54
C LEU A 13 6.62 2.21 -2.12
N ASN A 14 7.43 1.79 -3.10
CA ASN A 14 7.37 0.44 -3.66
C ASN A 14 7.76 -0.64 -2.64
N GLU A 15 8.77 -0.39 -1.79
CA GLU A 15 9.17 -1.34 -0.76
C GLU A 15 8.04 -1.53 0.27
N LYS A 16 7.37 -0.44 0.67
CA LYS A 16 6.19 -0.52 1.54
C LYS A 16 5.04 -1.28 0.88
N ILE A 17 4.78 -1.05 -0.41
CA ILE A 17 3.81 -1.82 -1.20
C ILE A 17 4.14 -3.31 -1.13
N GLN A 18 5.39 -3.70 -1.40
CA GLN A 18 5.81 -5.10 -1.34
C GLN A 18 5.66 -5.69 0.07
N ARG A 19 5.97 -4.92 1.13
CA ARG A 19 5.76 -5.37 2.52
C ARG A 19 4.28 -5.56 2.83
N ILE A 20 3.39 -4.67 2.39
CA ILE A 20 1.94 -4.82 2.56
C ILE A 20 1.47 -6.08 1.84
N GLU A 21 1.90 -6.31 0.60
CA GLU A 21 1.55 -7.52 -0.17
C GLU A 21 2.05 -8.79 0.51
N MET A 22 3.29 -8.78 1.01
CA MET A 22 3.87 -9.91 1.73
C MET A 22 3.13 -10.17 3.04
N ASN A 23 2.78 -9.14 3.80
CA ASN A 23 2.01 -9.28 5.04
C ASN A 23 0.57 -9.74 4.76
N CYS A 24 -0.06 -9.28 3.68
CA CYS A 24 -1.33 -9.82 3.20
C CYS A 24 -1.20 -11.32 2.90
N ALA A 25 -0.20 -11.70 2.10
CA ALA A 25 0.01 -13.09 1.70
C ALA A 25 0.28 -14.03 2.90
N ASN A 26 0.93 -13.51 3.95
CA ASN A 26 1.21 -14.24 5.20
C ASN A 26 0.10 -14.09 6.25
N ASN A 27 -1.04 -13.48 5.93
CA ASN A 27 -2.16 -13.24 6.84
C ASN A 27 -1.79 -12.44 8.12
N TYR A 28 -0.77 -11.60 8.05
CA TYR A 28 -0.39 -10.67 9.13
C TYR A 28 -1.25 -9.41 9.04
N LYS A 29 -2.51 -9.50 9.47
CA LYS A 29 -3.49 -8.42 9.39
C LYS A 29 -3.02 -7.12 10.06
N ASP A 30 -2.59 -7.19 11.32
CA ASP A 30 -2.13 -6.02 12.07
C ASP A 30 -0.90 -5.37 11.42
N ALA A 31 0.08 -6.18 11.01
CA ALA A 31 1.28 -5.68 10.33
C ALA A 31 0.94 -5.04 8.98
N ALA A 32 0.00 -5.61 8.23
CA ALA A 32 -0.41 -5.07 6.94
C ALA A 32 -1.19 -3.75 7.10
N GLN A 33 -2.05 -3.63 8.12
CA GLN A 33 -2.72 -2.38 8.46
C GLN A 33 -1.74 -1.31 8.93
N MET A 34 -0.74 -1.66 9.73
CA MET A 34 0.31 -0.74 10.16
C MET A 34 1.12 -0.22 8.97
N ASN A 35 1.57 -1.11 8.09
CA ASN A 35 2.31 -0.69 6.89
C ASN A 35 1.44 0.13 5.92
N LEU A 36 0.13 -0.12 5.85
CA LEU A 36 -0.81 0.68 5.06
C LEU A 36 -0.92 2.12 5.59
N ARG A 37 -1.00 2.30 6.91
CA ARG A 37 -1.01 3.65 7.53
C ARG A 37 0.29 4.40 7.27
N GLU A 38 1.44 3.74 7.48
CA GLU A 38 2.74 4.35 7.19
C GLU A 38 2.88 4.74 5.71
N TYR A 39 2.33 3.93 4.80
CA TYR A 39 2.31 4.23 3.38
C TYR A 39 1.44 5.45 3.06
N GLU A 40 0.28 5.59 3.71
CA GLU A 40 -0.61 6.75 3.58
C GLU A 40 0.03 8.05 4.07
N GLU A 41 0.66 8.00 5.26
CA GLU A 41 1.37 9.15 5.83
C GLU A 41 2.50 9.59 4.91
N MET A 42 3.34 8.64 4.46
CA MET A 42 4.45 8.92 3.55
C MET A 42 3.97 9.50 2.22
N LEU A 43 2.88 8.97 1.64
CA LEU A 43 2.30 9.51 0.42
C LEU A 43 1.79 10.94 0.62
N THR A 44 1.15 11.21 1.76
CA THR A 44 0.63 12.54 2.11
C THR A 44 1.76 13.54 2.30
N GLU A 45 2.83 13.17 3.03
CA GLU A 45 4.03 13.99 3.20
C GLU A 45 4.73 14.27 1.86
N LEU A 46 4.86 13.25 1.00
CA LEU A 46 5.48 13.40 -0.31
C LEU A 46 4.65 14.28 -1.25
N LYS A 47 3.31 14.23 -1.16
CA LYS A 47 2.40 15.13 -1.87
C LYS A 47 2.51 16.56 -1.32
N ALA A 48 2.51 16.73 0.00
CA ALA A 48 2.64 18.03 0.66
C ALA A 48 4.00 18.71 0.35
N CYS A 49 5.07 17.93 0.31
CA CYS A 49 6.41 18.38 -0.07
C CYS A 49 6.55 18.63 -1.60
N GLY A 50 5.50 18.37 -2.39
CA GLY A 50 5.51 18.52 -3.85
C GLY A 50 6.42 17.52 -4.58
N LYS A 51 6.90 16.49 -3.87
CA LYS A 51 7.80 15.45 -4.41
C LYS A 51 7.06 14.45 -5.30
N VAL A 52 5.78 14.21 -5.04
CA VAL A 52 4.90 13.34 -5.83
C VAL A 52 3.69 14.15 -6.28
N LYS A 53 3.53 14.33 -7.59
CA LYS A 53 2.43 15.10 -8.19
C LYS A 53 1.94 14.50 -9.50
N GLY A 54 0.72 14.87 -9.90
CA GLY A 54 0.11 14.44 -11.16
C GLY A 54 -0.07 12.93 -11.22
N LYS A 55 0.35 12.31 -12.33
CA LYS A 55 0.15 10.88 -12.60
C LYS A 55 0.77 9.95 -11.55
N ALA A 56 1.90 10.34 -10.96
CA ALA A 56 2.55 9.53 -9.92
C ALA A 56 1.74 9.51 -8.62
N ALA A 57 1.14 10.63 -8.22
CA ALA A 57 0.26 10.68 -7.05
C ALA A 57 -0.97 9.80 -7.26
N ALA A 58 -1.62 9.95 -8.42
CA ALA A 58 -2.80 9.16 -8.77
C ALA A 58 -2.54 7.65 -8.73
N TYR A 59 -1.40 7.18 -9.26
CA TYR A 59 -1.01 5.77 -9.20
C TYR A 59 -0.91 5.23 -7.76
N TYR A 60 -0.29 6.01 -6.86
CA TYR A 60 -0.11 5.60 -5.47
C TYR A 60 -1.42 5.69 -4.66
N GLU A 61 -2.28 6.66 -4.96
CA GLU A 61 -3.61 6.77 -4.36
C GLU A 61 -4.54 5.63 -4.79
N GLU A 62 -4.50 5.24 -6.08
CA GLU A 62 -5.23 4.07 -6.57
C GLU A 62 -4.77 2.80 -5.85
N ARG A 63 -3.45 2.62 -5.69
CA ARG A 63 -2.91 1.47 -4.95
C ARG A 63 -3.29 1.46 -3.48
N LEU A 64 -3.33 2.63 -2.85
CA LEU A 64 -3.80 2.78 -1.47
C LEU A 64 -5.27 2.35 -1.33
N ALA A 65 -6.12 2.74 -2.28
CA ALA A 65 -7.52 2.34 -2.31
C ALA A 65 -7.69 0.82 -2.52
N ASP A 66 -6.91 0.23 -3.42
CA ASP A 66 -6.82 -1.23 -3.63
C ASP A 66 -6.51 -1.96 -2.32
N PHE A 67 -5.47 -1.51 -1.60
CA PHE A 67 -5.08 -2.12 -0.34
C PHE A 67 -6.13 -1.92 0.76
N LYS A 68 -6.76 -0.74 0.86
CA LYS A 68 -7.89 -0.53 1.78
C LYS A 68 -9.04 -1.49 1.49
N CYS A 69 -9.41 -1.67 0.23
CA CYS A 69 -10.46 -2.63 -0.17
C CYS A 69 -10.07 -4.07 0.17
N LYS A 70 -8.81 -4.48 -0.06
CA LYS A 70 -8.32 -5.79 0.36
C LYS A 70 -8.40 -5.96 1.89
N MET A 71 -8.00 -4.96 2.67
CA MET A 71 -8.03 -4.98 4.13
C MET A 71 -9.45 -5.00 4.71
N ASP A 72 -10.40 -4.34 4.04
CA ASP A 72 -11.81 -4.41 4.38
C ASP A 72 -12.36 -5.84 4.22
N LYS A 73 -11.96 -6.52 3.14
CA LYS A 73 -12.30 -7.94 2.92
C LYS A 73 -11.67 -8.88 3.95
N TYR A 74 -10.49 -8.57 4.50
CA TYR A 74 -9.91 -9.28 5.66
C TYR A 74 -10.71 -9.11 6.97
N THR A 75 -11.71 -8.23 6.99
CA THR A 75 -12.62 -8.04 8.14
C THR A 75 -13.88 -8.89 8.02
N HIS A 76 -14.05 -9.64 6.92
CA HIS A 76 -15.13 -10.61 6.81
C HIS A 76 -14.78 -11.91 7.54
N LYS A 77 -15.70 -12.32 8.41
CA LYS A 77 -15.66 -13.48 9.31
C LYS A 77 -15.45 -14.80 8.56
N ASP A 78 -14.21 -15.20 8.33
CA ASP A 78 -13.87 -16.62 8.08
C ASP A 78 -13.22 -17.22 9.34
N GLN A 79 -13.88 -17.07 10.48
CA GLN A 79 -13.72 -18.07 11.54
C GLN A 79 -14.46 -19.32 11.06
N LYS A 80 -13.77 -20.18 10.31
CA LYS A 80 -14.26 -21.55 10.14
C LYS A 80 -14.34 -22.16 11.54
N PRO A 81 -15.50 -22.70 11.96
CA PRO A 81 -15.54 -23.54 13.13
C PRO A 81 -14.61 -24.72 12.85
N LYS A 82 -13.50 -24.82 13.58
CA LYS A 82 -12.80 -26.08 13.69
C LYS A 82 -13.67 -26.94 14.61
N TRP A 83 -14.36 -27.90 14.02
CA TRP A 83 -14.93 -29.05 14.73
C TRP A 83 -13.82 -29.82 15.44
#